data_AF-A0A1V4VC50-F1
#
_entry.id   AF-A0A1V4VC50-F1
#
_cell.length_a   1.000
_cell.length_b   1.000
_cell.length_c   1.000
_cell.angle_alpha   90.00
_cell.angle_beta   90.00
_cell.angle_gamma   90.00
#
_symmetry.space_group_name_H-M   'P 1'
#
loop_
_entity.id
_entity.type
_entity.pdbx_description
1 polymer ?
#
loop_
_entity_poly.entity_id
_entity_poly.type
_entity_poly.pdbx_seq_one_letter_code
_entity_poly.pdbx_strand_id
1 'polypeptide(L)'
;MDPLTLAVIAAPFVAKGAEAFSSSAGDKLGAKVGELCQAVIDKFRGDSDAEETLALAQKRPDSKGQQSALEEILAEKLKDDQDFAAKVQRLVDDLQKGGGGRTAFDQRGQTVHGSQTNIAGNVNRPVLSGNFSGPVNTDKSK
;
A
#
# COMPACT_ATOMS: atom_id res chain seq x y z
N MET A 1 9.19 -7.10 -9.81
CA MET A 1 9.60 -8.17 -8.88
C MET A 1 9.38 -9.49 -9.57
N ASP A 2 10.11 -10.55 -9.20
CA ASP A 2 9.75 -11.88 -9.71
C ASP A 2 8.45 -12.38 -9.04
N PRO A 3 7.70 -13.30 -9.68
CA PRO A 3 6.41 -13.78 -9.18
C PRO A 3 6.45 -14.43 -7.80
N LEU A 4 7.53 -15.10 -7.44
CA LEU A 4 7.68 -15.75 -6.13
C LEU A 4 7.83 -14.68 -5.04
N THR A 5 8.73 -13.72 -5.24
CA THR A 5 8.91 -12.59 -4.33
C THR A 5 7.60 -11.82 -4.15
N LEU A 6 6.85 -11.60 -5.23
CA LEU A 6 5.57 -10.90 -5.15
C LEU A 6 4.51 -11.70 -4.37
N ALA A 7 4.45 -13.03 -4.57
CA ALA A 7 3.54 -13.90 -3.83
C ALA A 7 3.84 -13.90 -2.33
N VAL A 8 5.11 -14.00 -1.94
CA VAL A 8 5.58 -13.96 -0.54
C VAL A 8 5.11 -12.69 0.17
N ILE A 9 5.19 -11.57 -0.53
CA ILE A 9 4.77 -10.28 0.02
C ILE A 9 3.24 -10.17 0.10
N ALA A 10 2.53 -10.60 -0.95
CA ALA A 10 1.08 -10.45 -1.06
C ALA A 10 0.30 -11.42 -0.15
N ALA A 11 0.76 -12.66 -0.01
CA ALA A 11 0.09 -13.72 0.74
C ALA A 11 -0.35 -13.32 2.17
N PRO A 12 0.49 -12.69 3.02
CA PRO A 12 0.05 -12.28 4.35
C PRO A 12 -1.05 -11.20 4.33
N PHE A 13 -1.04 -10.26 3.38
CA PHE A 13 -2.11 -9.27 3.23
C PHE A 13 -3.41 -9.93 2.79
N VAL A 14 -3.33 -10.88 1.86
CA VAL A 14 -4.48 -11.62 1.35
C VAL A 14 -5.08 -12.49 2.45
N ALA A 15 -4.26 -13.23 3.20
CA ALA A 15 -4.69 -14.08 4.30
C ALA A 15 -5.34 -13.26 5.44
N LYS A 16 -4.76 -12.11 5.79
CA LYS A 16 -5.31 -11.21 6.83
C LYS A 16 -6.37 -10.23 6.33
N GLY A 17 -6.73 -10.27 5.05
CA GLY A 17 -7.53 -9.24 4.40
C GLY A 17 -8.91 -9.02 5.02
N ALA A 18 -9.57 -10.10 5.45
CA ALA A 18 -10.86 -10.02 6.13
C ALA A 18 -10.79 -9.28 7.48
N GLU A 19 -9.70 -9.45 8.23
CA GLU A 19 -9.45 -8.76 9.50
C GLU A 19 -9.12 -7.28 9.28
N ALA A 20 -8.34 -6.99 8.23
CA ALA A 20 -7.96 -5.63 7.84
C ALA A 20 -9.17 -4.80 7.37
N PHE A 21 -10.11 -5.41 6.64
CA PHE A 21 -11.37 -4.75 6.25
C PHE A 21 -12.19 -4.29 7.46
N SER A 22 -12.23 -5.10 8.53
CA SER A 22 -13.00 -4.78 9.73
C SER A 22 -12.35 -3.67 10.56
N SER A 23 -11.02 -3.59 10.58
CA SER A 23 -10.27 -2.60 11.38
C SER A 23 -9.98 -1.28 10.66
N SER A 24 -10.00 -1.25 9.32
CA SER A 24 -9.57 -0.09 8.53
C SER A 24 -10.71 0.59 7.75
N ALA A 25 -11.96 0.45 8.19
CA ALA A 25 -13.10 1.13 7.57
C ALA A 25 -12.88 2.66 7.52
N GLY A 26 -12.44 3.16 6.35
CA GLY A 26 -12.19 4.58 6.08
C GLY A 26 -10.75 4.94 5.71
N ASP A 27 -9.77 4.05 5.87
CA ASP A 27 -8.38 4.33 5.51
C ASP A 27 -8.03 3.83 4.09
N LYS A 28 -7.17 4.59 3.38
CA LYS A 28 -6.71 4.25 2.03
C LYS A 28 -6.00 2.90 1.98
N LEU A 29 -5.27 2.54 3.03
CA LEU A 29 -4.61 1.23 3.14
C LEU A 29 -5.62 0.08 3.21
N GLY A 30 -6.71 0.26 3.96
CA GLY A 30 -7.79 -0.74 4.06
C GLY A 30 -8.45 -1.00 2.72
N ALA A 31 -8.74 0.06 1.96
CA ALA A 31 -9.28 -0.08 0.60
C ALA A 31 -8.33 -0.86 -0.33
N LYS A 32 -7.01 -0.62 -0.23
CA LYS A 32 -6.00 -1.28 -1.06
C LYS A 32 -5.80 -2.75 -0.72
N VAL A 33 -5.80 -3.10 0.58
CA VAL A 33 -5.81 -4.51 1.00
C VAL A 33 -7.05 -5.20 0.46
N GLY A 34 -8.19 -4.50 0.47
CA GLY A 34 -9.42 -4.99 -0.09
C GLY A 34 -9.40 -5.26 -1.59
N GLU A 35 -8.89 -4.30 -2.37
CA GLU A 35 -8.67 -4.47 -3.80
C GLU A 35 -7.74 -5.66 -4.11
N LEU A 36 -6.69 -5.86 -3.30
CA LEU A 36 -5.77 -6.99 -3.43
C LEU A 36 -6.47 -8.32 -3.17
N CYS A 37 -7.21 -8.44 -2.07
CA CYS A 37 -8.00 -9.65 -1.78
C CYS A 37 -9.01 -9.94 -2.88
N GLN A 38 -9.74 -8.93 -3.34
CA GLN A 38 -10.73 -9.10 -4.39
C GLN A 38 -10.11 -9.56 -5.71
N ALA A 39 -8.93 -9.04 -6.07
CA ALA A 39 -8.22 -9.46 -7.26
C ALA A 39 -7.78 -10.94 -7.19
N VAL A 40 -7.32 -11.40 -6.04
CA VAL A 40 -6.94 -12.81 -5.84
C VAL A 40 -8.18 -13.72 -5.86
N ILE A 41 -9.26 -13.34 -5.18
CA ILE A 41 -10.53 -14.08 -5.18
C ILE A 41 -11.07 -14.23 -6.61
N ASP A 42 -11.09 -13.14 -7.38
CA ASP A 42 -11.57 -13.17 -8.77
C ASP A 42 -10.69 -14.06 -9.66
N LYS A 43 -9.36 -14.01 -9.46
CA LYS A 43 -8.42 -14.86 -10.21
C LYS A 43 -8.52 -16.34 -9.85
N PHE A 44 -8.83 -16.65 -8.59
CA PHE A 44 -8.96 -18.03 -8.11
C PHE A 44 -10.33 -18.62 -8.43
N ARG A 45 -11.32 -17.78 -8.77
CA ARG A 45 -12.68 -18.23 -9.05
C ARG A 45 -12.72 -19.27 -10.17
N GLY A 46 -13.25 -20.44 -9.88
CA GLY A 46 -13.32 -21.55 -10.83
C GLY A 46 -12.13 -22.53 -10.74
N ASP A 47 -11.19 -22.29 -9.83
CA ASP A 47 -10.12 -23.20 -9.45
C ASP A 47 -10.35 -23.65 -8.00
N SER A 48 -10.96 -24.83 -7.83
CA SER A 48 -11.44 -25.30 -6.52
C SER A 48 -10.31 -25.47 -5.49
N ASP A 49 -9.14 -25.92 -5.92
CA ASP A 49 -7.95 -26.06 -5.06
C ASP A 49 -7.43 -24.70 -4.60
N ALA A 50 -7.41 -23.71 -5.50
CA ALA A 50 -7.00 -22.35 -5.18
C ALA A 50 -7.98 -21.66 -4.21
N GLU A 51 -9.29 -21.82 -4.45
CA GLU A 51 -10.34 -21.26 -3.59
C GLU A 51 -10.30 -21.86 -2.17
N GLU A 52 -10.12 -23.18 -2.04
CA GLU A 52 -9.99 -23.84 -0.74
C GLU A 52 -8.74 -23.37 -0.01
N THR A 53 -7.59 -23.33 -0.69
CA THR A 53 -6.33 -22.86 -0.09
C THR A 53 -6.43 -21.43 0.42
N LEU A 54 -7.08 -20.55 -0.36
CA LEU A 54 -7.36 -19.18 0.03
C LEU A 54 -8.27 -19.11 1.27
N ALA A 55 -9.34 -19.91 1.32
CA ALA A 55 -10.25 -19.96 2.47
C ALA A 55 -9.55 -20.49 3.73
N LEU A 56 -8.71 -21.52 3.60
CA LEU A 56 -7.94 -22.08 4.71
C LEU A 56 -6.90 -21.08 5.24
N ALA A 57 -6.23 -20.36 4.35
CA ALA A 57 -5.31 -19.29 4.72
C ALA A 57 -6.01 -18.14 5.43
N GLN A 58 -7.20 -17.72 4.97
CA GLN A 58 -8.00 -16.68 5.65
C GLN A 58 -8.55 -17.14 7.00
N LYS A 59 -8.88 -18.43 7.15
CA LYS A 59 -9.35 -18.98 8.42
C LYS A 59 -8.24 -19.10 9.47
N ARG A 60 -7.00 -19.29 9.03
CA ARG A 60 -5.82 -19.46 9.91
C ARG A 60 -4.64 -18.63 9.38
N PRO A 61 -4.73 -17.30 9.41
CA PRO A 61 -3.76 -16.41 8.75
C PRO A 61 -2.36 -16.47 9.35
N ASP A 62 -2.22 -16.91 10.61
CA ASP A 62 -0.91 -17.10 11.27
C ASP A 62 -0.34 -18.52 11.10
N SER A 63 -1.04 -19.41 10.37
CA SER A 63 -0.53 -20.75 10.09
C SER A 63 0.48 -20.70 8.94
N LYS A 64 1.76 -20.90 9.25
CA LYS A 64 2.83 -20.93 8.26
C LYS A 64 2.57 -21.90 7.10
N GLY A 65 1.99 -23.07 7.38
CA GLY A 65 1.63 -24.03 6.34
C GLY A 65 0.57 -23.51 5.36
N GLN A 66 -0.43 -22.77 5.86
CA GLN A 66 -1.48 -22.20 5.01
C GLN A 66 -0.99 -20.98 4.23
N GLN A 67 -0.09 -20.18 4.82
CA GLN A 67 0.58 -19.09 4.11
C GLN A 67 1.44 -19.62 2.97
N SER A 68 2.28 -20.64 3.22
CA SER A 68 3.14 -21.21 2.18
C SER A 68 2.35 -21.89 1.05
N ALA A 69 1.22 -22.54 1.36
CA ALA A 69 0.33 -23.07 0.33
C ALA A 69 -0.28 -21.96 -0.53
N LEU A 70 -0.74 -20.87 0.09
CA LEU A 70 -1.26 -19.70 -0.62
C LEU A 70 -0.17 -19.03 -1.46
N GLU A 71 1.06 -18.90 -0.96
CA GLU A 71 2.21 -18.36 -1.68
C GLU A 71 2.52 -19.18 -2.95
N GLU A 72 2.48 -20.51 -2.86
CA GLU A 72 2.78 -21.40 -3.99
C GLU A 72 1.75 -21.24 -5.11
N ILE A 73 0.46 -21.35 -4.79
CA ILE A 73 -0.62 -21.18 -5.78
C ILE A 73 -0.63 -19.75 -6.32
N LEU A 74 -0.44 -18.75 -5.48
CA LEU A 74 -0.39 -17.35 -5.93
C LEU A 74 0.79 -17.13 -6.88
N ALA A 75 1.98 -17.66 -6.57
CA ALA A 75 3.14 -17.56 -7.44
C ALA A 75 2.92 -18.27 -8.79
N GLU A 76 2.21 -19.40 -8.80
CA GLU A 76 1.81 -20.07 -10.04
C GLU A 76 0.91 -19.18 -10.88
N LYS A 77 -0.18 -18.65 -10.31
CA LYS A 77 -1.11 -17.77 -11.04
C LYS A 77 -0.45 -16.48 -11.53
N LEU A 78 0.50 -15.93 -10.77
CA LEU A 78 1.29 -14.77 -11.17
C LEU A 78 2.28 -15.07 -12.31
N LYS A 79 2.75 -16.32 -12.44
CA LYS A 79 3.60 -16.74 -13.57
C LYS A 79 2.77 -16.97 -14.84
N ASP A 80 1.60 -17.56 -14.68
CA ASP A 80 0.69 -17.90 -15.78
C ASP A 80 0.02 -16.65 -16.38
N ASP A 81 -0.32 -15.67 -15.54
CA ASP A 81 -1.00 -14.44 -15.96
C ASP A 81 -0.21 -13.18 -15.60
N GLN A 82 0.40 -12.58 -16.64
CA GLN A 82 1.20 -11.37 -16.49
C GLN A 82 0.38 -10.11 -16.18
N ASP A 83 -0.88 -10.03 -16.61
CA ASP A 83 -1.76 -8.89 -16.32
C ASP A 83 -2.17 -8.91 -14.84
N PHE A 84 -2.54 -10.09 -14.35
CA PHE A 84 -2.76 -10.33 -12.93
C PHE A 84 -1.52 -9.98 -12.11
N ALA A 85 -0.32 -10.39 -12.56
CA ALA A 85 0.92 -10.04 -11.88
C ALA A 85 1.18 -8.54 -11.83
N ALA A 86 0.94 -7.81 -12.93
CA ALA A 86 1.07 -6.36 -12.95
C ALA A 86 0.10 -5.68 -11.96
N LYS A 87 -1.14 -6.18 -11.90
CA LYS A 87 -2.17 -5.68 -10.98
C LYS A 87 -1.78 -5.91 -9.51
N VAL A 88 -1.37 -7.13 -9.16
CA VAL A 88 -0.94 -7.48 -7.79
C VAL A 88 0.31 -6.68 -7.41
N GLN A 89 1.29 -6.54 -8.31
CA GLN A 89 2.50 -5.77 -8.05
C GLN A 89 2.17 -4.30 -7.72
N ARG A 90 1.25 -3.69 -8.48
CA ARG A 90 0.84 -2.30 -8.24
C ARG A 90 0.16 -2.13 -6.88
N LEU A 91 -0.71 -3.06 -6.51
CA LEU A 91 -1.42 -3.01 -5.22
C LEU A 91 -0.47 -3.19 -4.04
N VAL A 92 0.46 -4.14 -4.15
CA VAL A 92 1.51 -4.37 -3.14
C VAL A 92 2.45 -3.16 -3.01
N ASP A 93 2.86 -2.56 -4.14
CA ASP A 93 3.71 -1.37 -4.14
C ASP A 93 2.99 -0.17 -3.48
N ASP A 94 1.70 0.02 -3.75
CA ASP A 94 0.89 1.07 -3.11
C ASP A 94 0.74 0.83 -1.59
N LEU A 95 0.54 -0.43 -1.17
CA LEU A 95 0.51 -0.82 0.25
C LEU A 95 1.83 -0.56 0.96
N GLN A 96 2.96 -0.87 0.32
CA GLN A 96 4.29 -0.61 0.88
C GLN A 96 4.60 0.89 0.95
N LYS A 97 4.18 1.66 -0.05
CA LYS A 97 4.34 3.12 -0.10
C LYS A 97 3.43 3.84 0.90
N GLY A 98 2.23 3.30 1.16
CA GLY A 98 1.30 3.84 2.16
C GLY A 98 1.63 3.45 3.60
N GLY A 99 2.28 2.30 3.83
CA GLY A 99 2.68 1.82 5.16
C GLY A 99 4.05 2.32 5.64
N GLY A 100 4.88 2.82 4.73
CA GLY A 100 6.20 3.38 5.03
C GLY A 100 6.20 4.89 4.92
N GLY A 101 6.27 5.59 6.05
CA GLY A 101 6.58 7.01 6.11
C GLY A 101 7.91 7.32 5.43
N ARG A 102 7.87 7.55 4.12
CA ARG A 102 8.83 8.34 3.37
C ARG A 102 8.04 9.16 2.37
N THR A 103 7.46 10.24 2.88
CA THR A 103 7.29 11.47 2.11
C THR A 103 8.67 11.93 1.65
N ALA A 104 9.24 11.26 0.66
CA ALA A 104 10.22 11.90 -0.20
C ALA A 104 9.41 12.94 -0.99
N PHE A 105 9.34 14.15 -0.45
CA PHE A 105 9.01 15.33 -1.21
C PHE A 105 10.00 15.38 -2.38
N ASP A 106 9.59 14.90 -3.56
CA ASP A 106 10.42 14.97 -4.75
C ASP A 106 10.35 16.43 -5.25
N GLN A 107 11.33 17.23 -4.83
CA GLN A 107 11.46 18.64 -5.18
C GLN A 107 12.09 18.86 -6.58
N ARG A 108 12.36 17.79 -7.34
CA ARG A 108 13.05 17.91 -8.63
C ARG A 108 12.09 18.48 -9.66
N GLY A 109 12.23 19.79 -9.90
CA GLY A 109 11.44 20.55 -10.87
C GLY A 109 10.73 21.78 -10.29
N GLN A 110 10.84 22.06 -8.99
CA GLN A 110 10.34 23.33 -8.45
C GLN A 110 11.39 24.44 -8.57
N THR A 111 11.25 25.29 -9.59
CA THR A 111 11.97 26.56 -9.68
C THR A 111 11.23 27.59 -8.81
N VAL A 112 11.79 27.91 -7.64
CA VAL A 112 11.27 28.98 -6.78
C VAL A 112 11.76 30.33 -7.34
N HIS A 113 10.86 31.11 -7.93
CA HIS A 113 11.13 32.52 -8.23
C HIS A 113 10.65 33.40 -7.07
N GLY A 114 11.60 33.81 -6.22
CA GLY A 114 11.35 34.75 -5.12
C GLY A 114 12.52 34.78 -4.13
N SER A 115 12.62 35.85 -3.34
CA SER A 115 13.62 35.98 -2.27
C SER A 115 13.33 34.95 -1.17
N GLN A 116 14.12 33.86 -1.17
CA GLN A 116 14.02 32.80 -0.19
C GLN A 116 14.60 33.27 1.15
N THR A 117 13.78 33.35 2.19
CA THR A 117 14.28 33.62 3.55
C THR A 117 14.86 32.34 4.13
N ASN A 118 16.20 32.22 4.13
CA ASN A 118 16.89 31.14 4.85
C ASN A 118 16.61 31.27 6.35
N ILE A 119 15.99 30.25 6.95
CA ILE A 119 15.91 30.14 8.41
C ILE A 119 17.29 29.67 8.88
N ALA A 120 18.15 30.60 9.30
CA ALA A 120 19.42 30.27 9.91
C ALA A 120 19.16 29.76 11.34
N GLY A 121 19.13 28.44 11.51
CA GLY A 121 19.00 27.78 12.80
C GLY A 121 18.73 26.29 12.64
N ASN A 122 19.38 25.45 13.46
CA ASN A 122 19.20 24.01 13.46
C ASN A 122 17.78 23.66 13.97
N VAL A 123 16.80 23.64 13.08
CA VAL A 123 15.40 23.34 13.40
C VAL A 123 15.19 21.82 13.47
N ASN A 124 15.10 21.29 14.70
CA ASN A 124 14.80 19.88 14.97
C ASN A 124 13.29 19.62 15.14
N ARG A 125 12.44 20.29 14.33
CA ARG A 125 10.98 20.09 14.32
C ARG A 125 10.41 20.17 12.91
N PRO A 126 9.25 19.52 12.63
CA PRO A 126 8.59 19.62 11.33
C PRO A 126 8.23 21.08 11.02
N VAL A 127 8.80 21.62 9.96
CA VAL A 127 8.40 22.90 9.38
C VAL A 127 7.14 22.66 8.54
N LEU A 128 6.05 23.33 8.89
CA LEU A 128 4.84 23.35 8.05
C LEU A 128 5.08 24.26 6.85
N SER A 129 5.38 23.66 5.70
CA SER A 129 5.38 24.35 4.42
C SER A 129 4.04 24.11 3.73
N GLY A 130 3.19 25.12 3.70
CA GLY A 130 1.88 25.09 3.03
C GLY A 130 1.60 26.39 2.30
N ASN A 131 0.89 26.31 1.17
CA ASN A 131 0.41 27.48 0.45
C ASN A 131 -0.88 27.97 1.11
N PHE A 132 -0.80 29.05 1.89
CA PHE A 132 -1.98 29.63 2.55
C PHE A 132 -2.85 30.33 1.50
N SER A 133 -3.91 29.67 1.04
CA SER A 133 -4.96 30.32 0.26
C SER A 133 -6.03 30.84 1.22
N GLY A 134 -5.80 32.04 1.74
CA GLY A 134 -6.71 32.77 2.61
C GLY A 134 -6.10 34.13 2.99
N PRO A 135 -6.89 35.16 3.31
CA PRO A 135 -6.35 36.43 3.77
C PRO A 135 -5.53 36.19 5.04
N VAL A 136 -4.21 36.45 4.97
CA VAL A 136 -3.34 36.47 6.13
C VAL A 136 -3.74 37.67 6.99
N ASN A 137 -4.10 37.44 8.24
CA ASN A 137 -4.45 38.51 9.15
C ASN A 137 -3.15 39.19 9.60
N THR A 138 -2.74 40.24 8.89
CA THR A 138 -1.68 41.14 9.36
C THR A 138 -2.31 42.08 10.37
N ASP A 139 -2.29 41.68 11.64
CA ASP A 139 -2.62 42.57 12.74
C ASP A 139 -1.65 43.76 12.71
N LYS A 140 -2.11 44.89 12.17
CA LYS A 140 -1.45 46.19 12.34
C LYS A 140 -1.93 46.76 13.67
N SER A 141 -1.33 46.29 14.76
CA SER A 141 -1.37 47.05 16.01
C SER A 141 -0.42 48.23 15.91
N LYS A 142 -0.98 49.41 16.19
CA LYS A 142 -0.46 50.76 16.00
C LYS A 142 0.43 51.20 17.16
#